data_AF-A0A2V8G1H9-F1
#
_entry.id   AF-A0A2V8G1H9-F1
#
_cell.length_a   1.000
_cell.length_b   1.000
_cell.length_c   1.000
_cell.angle_alpha   90.00
_cell.angle_beta   90.00
_cell.angle_gamma   90.00
#
_symmetry.space_group_name_H-M   'P 1'
#
loop_
_entity.id
_entity.type
_entity.pdbx_description
1 polymer ?
#
loop_
_entity_poly.entity_id
_entity_poly.type
_entity_poly.pdbx_seq_one_letter_code
_entity_poly.pdbx_strand_id
1 'polypeptide(L)'
;PRLHALLDAYGRRTGIPVLLNTSFNVAGEPIVTRALEGYSTFRRCGIDLLVAGPTVVMKRGASPDRSLKEGVAWSSEGVARSGAV
;
A
#
# COMPACT_ATOMS: atom_id res chain seq x y z
N PRO A 1 -8.43 17.63 7.90
CA PRO A 1 -8.81 16.20 7.95
C PRO A 1 -7.61 15.28 8.23
N ARG A 2 -7.80 14.02 8.68
CA ARG A 2 -6.71 13.14 9.18
C ARG A 2 -5.65 12.78 8.12
N LEU A 3 -6.05 12.50 6.87
CA LEU A 3 -5.10 12.18 5.78
C LEU A 3 -4.21 13.38 5.42
N HIS A 4 -4.76 14.59 5.39
CA HIS A 4 -3.99 15.82 5.18
C HIS A 4 -2.95 16.02 6.28
N ALA A 5 -3.34 15.86 7.54
CA ALA A 5 -2.41 15.98 8.67
C ALA A 5 -1.26 14.95 8.61
N LEU A 6 -1.54 13.74 8.09
CA LEU A 6 -0.51 12.73 7.84
C LEU A 6 0.46 13.16 6.73
N LEU A 7 -0.06 13.66 5.61
CA LEU A 7 0.77 14.19 4.52
C LEU A 7 1.66 15.36 4.98
N ASP A 8 1.11 16.29 5.75
CA ASP A 8 1.89 17.41 6.31
C ASP A 8 2.99 16.93 7.25
N ALA A 9 2.66 15.98 8.14
CA ALA A 9 3.62 15.42 9.08
C ALA A 9 4.71 14.64 8.34
N TYR A 10 4.36 13.91 7.30
CA TYR A 10 5.31 13.22 6.43
C TYR A 10 6.22 14.23 5.73
N GLY A 11 5.66 15.27 5.09
CA GLY A 11 6.41 16.33 4.43
C GLY A 11 7.36 17.09 5.35
N ARG A 12 6.96 17.39 6.60
CA ARG A 12 7.87 17.98 7.60
C ARG A 12 9.06 17.10 7.95
N ARG A 13 8.92 15.77 7.85
CA ARG A 13 9.98 14.80 8.17
C ARG A 13 10.87 14.48 6.98
N THR A 14 10.31 14.45 5.78
CA THR A 14 11.00 13.96 4.57
C THR A 14 11.35 15.07 3.57
N GLY A 15 10.77 16.26 3.70
CA GLY A 15 10.81 17.32 2.69
C GLY A 15 9.89 17.08 1.49
N ILE A 16 9.24 15.91 1.40
CA ILE A 16 8.39 15.51 0.27
C ILE A 16 7.01 15.10 0.79
N PRO A 17 5.98 15.95 0.70
CA PRO A 17 4.64 15.68 1.23
C PRO A 17 3.82 14.77 0.29
N VAL A 18 4.38 13.66 -0.18
CA VAL A 18 3.74 12.74 -1.13
C VAL A 18 3.75 11.32 -0.57
N LEU A 19 2.59 10.66 -0.61
CA LEU A 19 2.42 9.26 -0.24
C LEU A 19 1.78 8.48 -1.39
N LEU A 20 2.21 7.24 -1.58
CA LEU A 20 1.52 6.31 -2.47
C LEU A 20 0.26 5.79 -1.77
N ASN A 21 -0.90 6.00 -2.40
CA ASN A 21 -2.17 5.46 -1.95
C ASN A 21 -2.61 4.34 -2.90
N THR A 22 -2.79 3.14 -2.37
CA THR A 22 -3.33 1.99 -3.11
C THR A 22 -4.54 1.43 -2.37
N SER A 23 -5.36 0.65 -3.06
CA SER A 23 -6.45 -0.07 -2.43
C SER A 23 -5.95 -0.96 -1.30
N PHE A 24 -6.69 -1.03 -0.19
CA PHE A 24 -6.39 -1.95 0.89
C PHE A 24 -7.18 -3.25 0.70
N ASN A 25 -6.56 -4.18 -0.01
CA ASN A 25 -7.06 -5.51 -0.34
C ASN A 25 -5.89 -6.45 -0.70
N VAL A 26 -6.18 -7.74 -0.87
CA VAL A 26 -5.31 -8.67 -1.61
C VAL A 26 -5.80 -8.73 -3.07
N ALA A 27 -4.92 -9.05 -4.01
CA ALA A 27 -5.30 -9.18 -5.42
C ALA A 27 -6.46 -10.19 -5.58
N GLY A 28 -7.51 -9.76 -6.29
CA GLY A 28 -8.74 -10.55 -6.47
C GLY A 28 -9.79 -10.39 -5.36
N GLU A 29 -9.49 -9.65 -4.28
CA GLU A 29 -10.44 -9.37 -3.20
C GLU A 29 -10.98 -7.93 -3.26
N PRO A 30 -12.21 -7.67 -2.77
CA PRO A 30 -12.75 -6.32 -2.65
C PRO A 30 -11.97 -5.47 -1.65
N ILE A 31 -12.13 -4.15 -1.76
CA ILE A 31 -11.59 -3.20 -0.77
C ILE A 31 -12.23 -3.48 0.58
N VAL A 32 -11.41 -3.50 1.63
CA VAL A 32 -11.84 -3.67 3.03
C VAL A 32 -12.89 -2.62 3.41
N THR A 33 -13.98 -3.05 4.04
CA THR A 33 -15.02 -2.15 4.57
C THR A 33 -15.23 -2.30 6.08
N ARG A 34 -14.76 -3.41 6.67
CA ARG A 34 -14.90 -3.71 8.10
C ARG A 34 -13.55 -3.84 8.79
N ALA A 35 -13.45 -3.41 10.05
CA ALA A 35 -12.20 -3.50 10.81
C ALA A 35 -11.65 -4.94 10.91
N LEU A 36 -12.53 -5.93 11.06
CA LEU A 36 -12.16 -7.34 11.08
C LEU A 36 -11.57 -7.81 9.74
N GLU A 37 -12.17 -7.39 8.62
CA GLU A 37 -11.61 -7.67 7.27
C GLU A 37 -10.25 -7.01 7.12
N GLY A 38 -10.10 -5.77 7.57
CA GLY A 38 -8.83 -5.04 7.56
C GLY A 38 -7.74 -5.75 8.35
N TYR A 39 -8.08 -6.28 9.52
CA TYR A 39 -7.13 -7.08 10.32
C TYR A 39 -6.77 -8.39 9.61
N SER A 40 -7.74 -9.12 9.05
CA SER A 40 -7.50 -10.36 8.30
C SER A 40 -6.64 -10.12 7.05
N THR A 41 -6.88 -9.04 6.31
CA THR A 41 -6.09 -8.63 5.15
C THR A 41 -4.67 -8.21 5.57
N PHE A 42 -4.53 -7.38 6.60
CA PHE A 42 -3.24 -6.98 7.16
C PHE A 42 -2.36 -8.19 7.53
N ARG A 43 -2.96 -9.22 8.14
CA ARG A 43 -2.24 -10.45 8.53
C ARG A 43 -1.70 -11.23 7.34
N ARG A 44 -2.35 -11.14 6.17
CA ARG A 44 -2.02 -11.90 4.95
C ARG A 44 -1.16 -11.12 3.94
N CYS A 45 -1.18 -9.79 4.00
CA CYS A 45 -0.40 -8.96 3.09
C CYS A 45 0.99 -8.60 3.65
N GLY A 46 1.86 -8.06 2.79
CA GLY A 46 3.18 -7.56 3.16
C GLY A 46 3.19 -6.14 3.74
N ILE A 47 2.20 -5.73 4.54
CA ILE A 47 2.21 -4.43 5.23
C ILE A 47 2.68 -4.63 6.68
N ASP A 48 3.45 -3.68 7.21
CA ASP A 48 4.11 -3.78 8.51
C ASP A 48 3.26 -3.23 9.68
N LEU A 49 2.42 -2.22 9.39
CA LEU A 49 1.60 -1.52 10.39
C LEU A 49 0.17 -1.30 9.88
N LEU A 50 -0.82 -1.56 10.74
CA LEU A 50 -2.24 -1.26 10.51
C LEU A 50 -2.71 -0.19 11.49
N VAL A 51 -3.28 0.91 10.98
CA VAL A 51 -3.96 1.93 11.78
C VAL A 51 -5.47 1.82 11.54
N ALA A 52 -6.24 1.51 12.59
CA ALA A 52 -7.69 1.44 12.55
C ALA A 52 -8.27 2.37 13.63
N GLY A 53 -8.67 3.58 13.24
CA GLY A 53 -9.17 4.58 14.19
C GLY A 53 -8.07 5.05 15.15
N PRO A 54 -8.22 4.88 16.47
CA PRO A 54 -7.17 5.16 17.47
C PRO A 54 -6.22 3.97 17.72
N THR A 55 -6.50 2.81 17.12
CA THR A 55 -5.75 1.57 17.39
C THR A 55 -4.63 1.38 16.36
N VAL A 56 -3.45 1.00 16.84
CA VAL A 56 -2.29 0.65 16.00
C VAL A 56 -1.90 -0.79 16.26
N VAL A 57 -1.72 -1.57 15.19
CA VAL A 57 -1.27 -2.97 15.25
C VAL A 57 0.01 -3.12 14.44
N MET A 58 1.02 -3.75 15.05
CA MET A 58 2.31 -4.05 14.42
C MET A 58 2.56 -5.56 14.43
N LYS A 59 3.16 -6.09 13.37
CA LYS A 59 3.60 -7.49 13.34
C LYS A 59 4.84 -7.67 14.22
N ARG A 60 4.79 -8.65 15.13
CA ARG A 60 5.93 -8.99 15.99
C ARG A 60 7.00 -9.69 15.14
N GLY A 61 8.21 -9.17 15.10
CA GLY A 61 9.34 -9.75 14.34
C GLY A 61 9.44 -9.31 12.88
N ALA A 62 8.77 -8.23 12.46
CA ALA A 62 9.08 -7.59 11.18
C ALA A 62 10.46 -6.92 11.27
N SER A 63 11.52 -7.67 10.95
CA SER A 63 12.85 -7.11 10.70
C SER A 63 12.77 -6.19 9.47
N PRO A 64 13.41 -5.01 9.44
CA PRO A 64 13.40 -4.13 8.27
C PRO A 64 14.15 -4.70 7.06
N ASP A 65 14.69 -5.92 7.15
CA ASP A 65 15.32 -6.57 6.01
C ASP A 65 14.26 -7.07 5.03
N ARG A 66 13.84 -6.17 4.15
CA ARG A 66 13.35 -6.53 2.82
C ARG A 66 14.44 -6.12 1.85
N SER A 67 15.38 -7.02 1.60
CA SER A 67 16.05 -7.10 0.31
C SER A 67 14.98 -6.90 -0.77
N LEU A 68 14.97 -5.73 -1.42
CA LEU A 68 14.11 -5.48 -2.56
C LEU A 68 14.49 -6.55 -3.58
N LYS A 69 13.60 -7.52 -3.81
CA LYS A 69 13.80 -8.44 -4.93
C LYS A 69 13.59 -7.62 -6.20
N GLU A 70 14.69 -7.11 -6.76
CA GLU A 70 14.69 -6.56 -8.10
C GLU A 70 14.25 -7.65 -9.07
N GLY A 71 13.14 -7.41 -9.78
CA GLY A 71 12.56 -8.38 -10.69
C GLY A 71 11.08 -8.16 -10.97
N VAL A 72 10.64 -6.92 -11.17
CA VAL A 72 9.36 -6.67 -11.86
C VAL A 72 9.68 -6.44 -13.32
N ALA A 73 9.74 -7.54 -14.09
CA ALA A 73 9.68 -7.47 -15.53
C ALA A 73 8.26 -7.04 -15.90
N TRP A 74 8.09 -5.78 -16.27
CA TRP A 74 6.88 -5.31 -16.92
C TRP A 74 6.83 -5.92 -18.32
N SER A 75 6.00 -6.94 -18.54
CA SER A 75 5.75 -7.48 -19.87
C SER A 75 4.93 -6.47 -20.67
N SER A 76 5.55 -5.88 -21.68
CA SER A 76 4.89 -5.01 -22.65
C SER A 76 4.09 -5.85 -23.65
N GLU A 77 2.94 -6.37 -23.24
CA GLU A 77 1.93 -6.87 -24.17
C GLU A 77 0.63 -6.12 -23.92
N GLY A 78 0.30 -5.21 -24.84
CA GLY A 78 -0.92 -4.42 -24.77
C GLY A 78 -0.88 -3.04 -25.39
N VAL A 79 -0.13 -2.80 -26.47
CA VAL A 79 -0.44 -1.69 -27.40
C VAL A 79 -0.67 -2.29 -28.77
N ALA A 80 -1.89 -2.78 -28.99
CA ALA A 80 -2.40 -2.98 -30.33
C ALA A 80 -2.51 -1.60 -30.98
N ARG A 81 -1.56 -1.28 -31.86
CA ARG A 81 -1.66 -0.17 -32.80
C ARG A 81 -2.77 -0.49 -33.79
N SER A 82 -3.91 0.18 -33.68
CA SER A 82 -4.85 0.33 -34.79
C SER A 82 -4.88 1.81 -35.17
N GLY A 83 -4.33 2.11 -36.34
CA GLY A 83 -4.31 3.45 -36.92
C GLY A 83 -3.45 3.49 -38.18
N ALA A 84 -4.11 3.84 -39.29
CA ALA A 84 -3.59 4.12 -40.64
C ALA A 84 -3.33 2.92 -41.57
N VAL A 85 -4.33 2.62 -42.42
CA VAL A 85 -4.37 3.14 -43.80
C VAL A 85 -5.78 3.66 -44.06
#